data_AF-A0A382KBG6-F1
#
_entry.id   AF-A0A382KBG6-F1
#
_cell.length_a   1.000
_cell.length_b   1.000
_cell.length_c   1.000
_cell.angle_alpha   90.00
_cell.angle_beta   90.00
_cell.angle_gamma   90.00
#
_symmetry.space_group_name_H-M   'P 1'
#
loop_
_entity.id
_entity.type
_entity.pdbx_description
1 polymer ?
#
loop_
_entity_poly.entity_id
_entity_poly.type
_entity_poly.pdbx_seq_one_letter_code
_entity_poly.pdbx_strand_id
1 'polypeptide(L)'
;MIHLESISKSYPDGELFSNVNIFIKRGMRVGLVGPNGSGKTTLLRIMLGEETPDSGSVQKEKTITIGYLAQDIVAGSDQSIIEEVLAGYPEVREIESKIIILADAISNDPENTSLVNELGDNQNRFEALGGWTLEKRAKKILGGLGFTDKQFIEPMDVLSGGWRMRVALATILLQEPDILFLDEPTNHLDLEATIWLESFLSDWKGSMVMISHDREFLDRSVNHILEIDLKRINLYQGNYSRYLEAKALRLEQHRNAYKNQQKKIKDTERFIDRFRYKNTKA
;
A
#
# COMPACT_ATOMS: atom_id res chain seq x y z
N MET A 1 -4.42 12.34 -4.34
CA MET A 1 -3.80 11.68 -3.18
C MET A 1 -2.31 11.54 -3.36
N ILE A 2 -1.79 10.88 -4.41
CA ILE A 2 -0.35 10.98 -4.75
C ILE A 2 -0.19 11.10 -6.26
N HIS A 3 0.55 12.12 -6.71
CA HIS A 3 0.86 12.38 -8.10
C HIS A 3 2.38 12.35 -8.30
N LEU A 4 2.82 11.51 -9.23
CA LEU A 4 4.21 11.37 -9.65
C LEU A 4 4.31 11.96 -11.04
N GLU A 5 5.17 12.97 -11.21
CA GLU A 5 5.33 13.68 -12.47
C GLU A 5 6.78 13.59 -12.95
N SER A 6 6.98 12.99 -14.12
CA SER A 6 8.28 12.81 -14.79
C SER A 6 9.37 12.23 -13.87
N ILE A 7 8.99 11.30 -13.00
CA ILE A 7 9.89 10.69 -12.01
C ILE A 7 10.89 9.76 -12.69
N SER A 8 12.17 9.91 -12.37
CA SER A 8 13.21 8.95 -12.78
C SER A 8 14.10 8.60 -11.60
N LYS A 9 14.60 7.36 -11.57
CA LYS A 9 15.52 6.88 -10.54
C LYS A 9 16.56 5.93 -11.11
N SER A 10 17.81 6.15 -10.72
CA SER A 10 18.97 5.35 -11.07
C SER A 10 19.84 5.09 -9.85
N TYR A 11 20.53 3.95 -9.87
CA TYR A 11 21.62 3.62 -8.95
C TYR A 11 22.93 3.47 -9.75
N PRO A 12 24.11 3.36 -9.10
CA PRO A 12 25.37 3.17 -9.81
C PRO A 12 25.36 1.99 -10.79
N ASP A 13 24.60 0.93 -10.48
CA ASP A 13 24.48 -0.28 -11.29
C ASP A 13 23.48 -0.14 -12.47
N GLY A 14 22.79 1.00 -12.57
CA GLY A 14 21.95 1.34 -13.70
C GLY A 14 20.66 2.07 -13.33
N GLU A 15 19.98 2.54 -14.38
CA GLU A 15 18.65 3.15 -14.31
C GLU A 15 17.58 2.10 -13.97
N LEU A 16 16.77 2.37 -12.93
CA LEU A 16 15.65 1.53 -12.52
C LEU A 16 14.40 1.82 -13.36
N PHE A 17 14.04 3.10 -13.47
CA PHE A 17 12.92 3.58 -14.28
C PHE A 17 13.07 5.06 -14.62
N SER A 18 12.47 5.47 -15.74
CA SER A 18 12.44 6.87 -16.15
C SER A 18 11.10 7.37 -16.68
N ASN A 19 10.92 8.68 -16.54
CA ASN A 19 9.77 9.44 -17.01
C ASN A 19 8.42 8.84 -16.55
N VAL A 20 8.35 8.50 -15.28
CA VAL A 20 7.18 7.91 -14.64
C VAL A 20 6.15 9.00 -14.36
N ASN A 21 4.94 8.82 -14.90
CA ASN A 21 3.80 9.71 -14.70
C ASN A 21 2.61 8.89 -14.20
N ILE A 22 2.26 9.03 -12.92
CA ILE A 22 1.23 8.22 -12.26
C ILE A 22 0.40 9.11 -11.34
N PHE A 23 -0.91 8.90 -11.36
CA PHE A 23 -1.81 9.54 -10.41
C PHE A 23 -2.63 8.50 -9.65
N ILE A 24 -2.33 8.34 -8.36
CA ILE A 24 -3.09 7.49 -7.44
C ILE A 24 -4.29 8.29 -6.91
N LYS A 25 -5.47 7.91 -7.37
CA LYS A 25 -6.78 8.49 -7.02
C LYS A 25 -7.43 7.74 -5.86
N ARG A 26 -8.49 8.31 -5.26
CA ARG A 26 -9.32 7.66 -4.24
C ARG A 26 -9.98 6.40 -4.79
N GLY A 27 -9.97 5.32 -4.01
CA GLY A 27 -10.51 4.00 -4.39
C GLY A 27 -9.65 3.19 -5.37
N MET A 28 -8.49 3.70 -5.79
CA MET A 28 -7.54 2.90 -6.57
C MET A 28 -6.83 1.92 -5.65
N ARG A 29 -6.94 0.63 -5.95
CA ARG A 29 -6.20 -0.46 -5.32
C ARG A 29 -5.24 -1.01 -6.36
N VAL A 30 -3.96 -0.75 -6.18
CA VAL A 30 -2.92 -0.93 -7.18
C VAL A 30 -1.96 -2.03 -6.74
N GLY A 31 -1.84 -3.08 -7.56
CA GLY A 31 -0.80 -4.09 -7.42
C GLY A 31 0.45 -3.69 -8.19
N LEU A 32 1.59 -3.56 -7.52
CA LEU A 32 2.88 -3.24 -8.11
C LEU A 32 3.62 -4.54 -8.45
N VAL A 33 3.80 -4.79 -9.75
CA VAL A 33 4.40 -6.01 -10.27
C VAL A 33 5.63 -5.71 -11.13
N GLY A 34 6.58 -6.62 -11.18
CA GLY A 34 7.79 -6.47 -11.97
C GLY A 34 8.88 -7.44 -11.52
N PRO A 35 9.94 -7.63 -12.33
CA PRO A 35 11.08 -8.47 -11.98
C PRO A 35 11.74 -8.08 -10.64
N ASN A 36 12.50 -9.01 -10.05
CA ASN A 36 13.31 -8.68 -8.89
C ASN A 36 14.41 -7.68 -9.29
N GLY A 37 14.66 -6.68 -8.44
CA GLY A 37 15.56 -5.59 -8.76
C GLY A 37 15.00 -4.53 -9.73
N SER A 38 13.73 -4.61 -10.14
CA SER A 38 13.13 -3.60 -11.03
C SER A 38 12.87 -2.24 -10.35
N GLY A 39 13.05 -2.14 -9.03
CA GLY A 39 12.79 -0.91 -8.26
C GLY A 39 11.37 -0.79 -7.69
N LYS A 40 10.66 -1.91 -7.44
CA LYS A 40 9.31 -1.89 -6.82
C LYS A 40 9.31 -1.20 -5.46
N THR A 41 10.13 -1.68 -4.52
CA THR A 41 10.28 -1.09 -3.19
C THR A 41 10.80 0.35 -3.26
N THR A 42 11.73 0.65 -4.17
CA THR A 42 12.20 2.02 -4.43
C THR A 42 11.06 2.95 -4.87
N LEU A 43 10.21 2.53 -5.81
CA LEU A 43 9.05 3.31 -6.22
C LEU A 43 8.08 3.52 -5.06
N LEU A 44 7.83 2.47 -4.26
CA LEU A 44 6.98 2.54 -3.08
C LEU A 44 7.54 3.56 -2.06
N ARG A 45 8.85 3.52 -1.76
CA ARG A 45 9.53 4.47 -0.89
C ARG A 45 9.50 5.91 -1.43
N ILE A 46 9.60 6.10 -2.74
CA ILE A 46 9.42 7.41 -3.38
C ILE A 46 7.97 7.91 -3.15
N MET A 47 6.95 7.05 -3.28
CA MET A 47 5.57 7.41 -2.97
C MET A 47 5.38 7.73 -1.48
N LEU A 48 6.09 7.04 -0.59
CA LEU A 48 6.13 7.33 0.85
C LEU A 48 6.96 8.57 1.20
N GLY A 49 7.80 9.06 0.28
CA GLY A 49 8.70 10.20 0.53
C GLY A 49 9.92 9.85 1.36
N GLU A 50 10.17 8.56 1.58
CA GLU A 50 11.37 8.03 2.25
C GLU A 50 12.59 8.03 1.32
N GLU A 51 12.36 8.07 0.01
CA GLU A 51 13.40 8.11 -1.00
C GLU A 51 13.15 9.23 -2.01
N THR A 52 14.21 9.97 -2.37
CA THR A 52 14.12 11.06 -3.34
C THR A 52 14.34 10.56 -4.77
N PRO A 53 13.51 10.99 -5.73
CA PRO A 53 13.76 10.73 -7.14
C PRO A 53 14.96 11.57 -7.63
N ASP A 54 15.62 11.13 -8.70
CA ASP A 54 16.72 11.89 -9.30
C ASP A 54 16.20 13.03 -10.21
N SER A 55 15.00 12.85 -10.76
CA SER A 55 14.28 13.87 -11.54
C SER A 55 12.78 13.80 -11.28
N GLY A 56 12.05 14.88 -11.59
CA GLY A 56 10.61 14.94 -11.46
C GLY A 56 10.14 15.39 -10.08
N SER A 57 8.84 15.26 -9.79
CA SER A 57 8.27 15.64 -8.50
C SER A 57 7.19 14.67 -8.02
N VAL A 58 7.09 14.55 -6.69
CA VAL A 58 6.04 13.79 -6.00
C VAL A 58 5.18 14.78 -5.23
N GLN A 59 3.89 14.85 -5.57
CA GLN A 59 2.92 15.70 -4.89
C GLN A 59 1.93 14.84 -4.12
N LYS A 60 1.74 15.14 -2.84
CA LYS A 60 0.76 14.47 -1.97
C LYS A 60 -0.27 15.48 -1.48
N GLU A 61 -1.49 15.01 -1.27
CA GLU A 61 -2.50 15.81 -0.59
C GLU A 61 -2.07 16.05 0.88
N LYS A 62 -2.26 17.26 1.41
CA LYS A 62 -1.67 17.68 2.71
C LYS A 62 -2.29 16.98 3.93
N THR A 63 -3.52 16.49 3.81
CA THR A 63 -4.32 16.01 4.94
C THR A 63 -4.64 14.51 4.83
N ILE A 64 -3.87 13.76 4.05
CA ILE A 64 -4.10 12.31 3.91
C ILE A 64 -3.39 11.54 5.00
N THR A 65 -4.08 10.54 5.55
CA THR A 65 -3.45 9.56 6.43
C THR A 65 -2.85 8.42 5.60
N ILE A 66 -1.62 8.02 5.95
CA ILE A 66 -0.88 6.96 5.26
C ILE A 66 -0.61 5.83 6.24
N GLY A 67 -1.06 4.62 5.93
CA GLY A 67 -0.61 3.41 6.61
C GLY A 67 0.42 2.69 5.77
N TYR A 68 1.51 2.25 6.37
CA TYR A 68 2.58 1.53 5.68
C TYR A 68 3.03 0.31 6.48
N LEU A 69 2.89 -0.85 5.86
CA LEU A 69 3.46 -2.10 6.35
C LEU A 69 4.74 -2.40 5.56
N ALA A 70 5.88 -2.14 6.19
CA ALA A 70 7.20 -2.46 5.66
C ALA A 70 7.51 -3.94 5.85
N GLN A 71 8.35 -4.52 4.98
CA GLN A 71 8.79 -5.91 5.07
C GLN A 71 9.72 -6.21 6.28
N ASP A 72 10.18 -5.17 6.97
CA ASP A 72 11.18 -5.30 8.05
C ASP A 72 10.61 -5.95 9.32
N ILE A 73 11.51 -6.53 10.13
CA ILE A 73 11.13 -7.19 11.39
C ILE A 73 10.61 -6.15 12.37
N VAL A 74 9.37 -6.34 12.80
CA VAL A 74 8.75 -5.56 13.89
C VAL A 74 9.40 -5.97 15.21
N ALA A 75 9.94 -4.98 15.93
CA ALA A 75 10.47 -5.19 17.27
C ALA A 75 9.35 -5.68 18.21
N GLY A 76 9.74 -6.47 19.22
CA GLY A 76 8.79 -6.87 20.25
C GLY A 76 8.62 -5.76 21.31
N SER A 77 7.56 -5.89 22.10
CA SER A 77 7.28 -5.06 23.25
C SER A 77 6.82 -5.93 24.42
N ASP A 78 6.91 -5.38 25.63
CA ASP A 78 6.37 -5.96 26.86
C ASP A 78 4.85 -5.77 26.99
N GLN A 79 4.25 -4.94 26.12
CA GLN A 79 2.82 -4.73 26.04
C GLN A 79 2.10 -5.95 25.49
N SER A 80 0.84 -6.10 25.90
CA SER A 80 -0.01 -7.14 25.32
C SER A 80 -0.36 -6.85 23.87
N ILE A 81 -0.64 -7.89 23.09
CA ILE A 81 -1.00 -7.75 21.66
C ILE A 81 -2.14 -6.74 21.45
N ILE A 82 -3.17 -6.79 22.30
CA ILE A 82 -4.30 -5.87 22.18
C ILE A 82 -3.92 -4.43 22.48
N GLU A 83 -3.05 -4.21 23.48
CA GLU A 83 -2.57 -2.87 23.83
C GLU A 83 -1.72 -2.28 22.72
N GLU A 84 -0.87 -3.08 22.07
CA GLU A 84 -0.06 -2.66 20.93
C GLU A 84 -0.94 -2.19 19.75
N VAL A 85 -1.99 -2.95 19.44
CA VAL A 85 -2.94 -2.57 18.37
C VAL A 85 -3.71 -1.30 18.73
N LEU A 86 -4.16 -1.17 19.99
CA LEU A 86 -4.87 0.00 20.46
C LEU A 86 -3.96 1.23 20.60
N ALA A 87 -2.66 1.05 20.81
CA ALA A 87 -1.67 2.13 20.85
C ALA A 87 -1.55 2.87 19.50
N GLY A 88 -1.97 2.23 18.39
CA GLY A 88 -2.13 2.88 17.09
C GLY A 88 -3.19 4.00 17.05
N TYR A 89 -3.96 4.18 18.13
CA TYR A 89 -4.99 5.21 18.31
C TYR A 89 -4.74 6.06 19.57
N PRO A 90 -3.68 6.89 19.59
CA PRO A 90 -3.30 7.65 20.77
C PRO A 90 -4.42 8.60 21.24
N GLU A 91 -5.10 9.27 20.32
CA GLU A 91 -6.21 10.19 20.66
C GLU A 91 -7.33 9.48 21.43
N VAL A 92 -7.71 8.26 21.01
CA VAL A 92 -8.79 7.51 21.67
C VAL A 92 -8.38 7.07 23.08
N ARG A 93 -7.13 6.60 23.26
CA ARG A 93 -6.61 6.21 24.59
C ARG A 93 -6.46 7.40 25.52
N GLU A 94 -6.04 8.55 25.01
CA GLU A 94 -5.94 9.78 25.80
C GLU A 94 -7.32 10.25 26.27
N ILE A 95 -8.32 10.21 25.40
CA ILE A 95 -9.70 10.56 25.75
C ILE A 95 -10.28 9.56 26.76
N GLU A 96 -10.07 8.26 26.56
CA GLU A 96 -10.49 7.23 27.51
C GLU A 96 -9.90 7.47 28.91
N SER A 97 -8.59 7.74 28.98
CA SER A 97 -7.93 8.06 30.24
C SER A 97 -8.51 9.32 30.90
N LYS A 98 -8.79 10.36 30.10
CA LYS A 98 -9.45 11.59 30.60
C LYS A 98 -10.87 11.32 31.11
N ILE A 99 -11.65 10.50 30.43
CA ILE A 99 -13.00 10.10 30.86
C ILE A 99 -12.94 9.44 32.24
N ILE A 100 -11.99 8.52 32.46
CA ILE A 100 -11.81 7.84 33.75
C ILE A 100 -11.42 8.84 34.85
N ILE A 101 -10.45 9.72 34.58
CA ILE A 101 -9.98 10.74 35.54
C ILE A 101 -11.10 11.72 35.90
N LEU A 102 -11.85 12.20 34.89
CA LEU A 102 -12.97 13.13 35.10
C LEU A 102 -14.10 12.48 35.87
N ALA A 103 -14.41 11.20 35.60
CA ALA A 103 -15.41 10.45 36.35
C ALA A 103 -15.05 10.31 37.83
N ASP A 104 -13.78 10.03 38.14
CA ASP A 104 -13.27 9.98 39.52
C ASP A 104 -13.32 11.36 40.20
N ALA A 105 -12.92 12.42 39.49
CA ALA A 105 -12.99 13.79 39.99
C ALA A 105 -14.42 14.23 40.30
N ILE A 106 -15.40 13.91 39.43
CA ILE A 106 -16.83 14.18 39.65
C ILE A 106 -17.36 13.42 40.86
N SER A 107 -16.88 12.19 41.11
CA SER A 107 -17.26 11.45 42.32
C SER A 107 -16.84 12.16 43.61
N ASN A 108 -15.78 12.99 43.56
CA ASN A 108 -15.29 13.77 44.69
C ASN A 108 -15.90 15.18 44.78
N ASP A 109 -16.36 15.75 43.66
CA ASP A 109 -17.01 17.06 43.59
C ASP A 109 -18.22 17.06 42.60
N PRO A 110 -19.37 16.49 43.00
CA PRO A 110 -20.49 16.25 42.08
C PRO A 110 -21.21 17.51 41.60
N GLU A 111 -21.09 18.64 42.29
CA GLU A 111 -21.74 19.91 41.92
C GLU A 111 -20.92 20.71 40.89
N ASN A 112 -19.70 20.24 40.59
CA ASN A 112 -18.81 20.91 39.65
C ASN A 112 -19.28 20.78 38.21
N THR A 113 -20.08 21.74 37.78
CA THR A 113 -20.67 21.77 36.44
C THR A 113 -19.61 21.82 35.33
N SER A 114 -18.41 22.35 35.61
CA SER A 114 -17.31 22.37 34.64
C SER A 114 -16.79 20.97 34.35
N LEU A 115 -16.58 20.15 35.39
CA LEU A 115 -16.14 18.76 35.22
C LEU A 115 -17.17 17.91 34.48
N VAL A 116 -18.46 18.12 34.78
CA VAL A 116 -19.56 17.43 34.10
C VAL A 116 -19.60 17.78 32.61
N ASN A 117 -19.45 19.05 32.26
CA ASN A 117 -19.42 19.48 30.86
C ASN A 117 -18.19 18.92 30.14
N GLU A 118 -17.01 18.97 30.76
CA GLU A 118 -15.78 18.42 30.17
C GLU A 118 -15.86 16.91 29.95
N LEU A 119 -16.45 16.16 30.90
CA LEU A 119 -16.73 14.73 30.73
C LEU A 119 -17.66 14.50 29.54
N GLY A 120 -18.73 15.28 29.42
CA GLY A 120 -19.69 15.20 28.32
C GLY A 120 -19.01 15.43 26.96
N ASP A 121 -18.17 16.45 26.84
CA ASP A 121 -17.41 16.75 25.62
C ASP A 121 -16.45 15.61 25.24
N ASN A 122 -15.72 15.05 26.22
CA ASN A 122 -14.83 13.91 25.99
C ASN A 122 -15.61 12.65 25.61
N GLN A 123 -16.76 12.38 26.23
CA GLN A 123 -17.63 11.24 25.86
C GLN A 123 -18.17 11.37 24.43
N ASN A 124 -18.64 12.55 24.04
CA ASN A 124 -19.10 12.83 22.68
C ASN A 124 -17.96 12.63 21.67
N ARG A 125 -16.75 13.12 21.98
CA ARG A 125 -15.58 12.93 21.13
C ARG A 125 -15.17 11.45 21.05
N PHE A 126 -15.18 10.73 22.16
CA PHE A 126 -14.87 9.29 22.23
C PHE A 126 -15.85 8.47 21.38
N GLU A 127 -17.15 8.78 21.45
CA GLU A 127 -18.17 8.15 20.61
C GLU A 127 -17.97 8.47 19.13
N ALA A 128 -17.70 9.74 18.78
CA ALA A 128 -17.44 10.15 17.41
C ALA A 128 -16.22 9.47 16.77
N LEU A 129 -15.21 9.13 17.58
CA LEU A 129 -14.04 8.34 17.17
C LEU A 129 -14.29 6.83 17.20
N GLY A 130 -15.48 6.38 17.59
CA GLY A 130 -15.84 4.96 17.67
C GLY A 130 -15.20 4.20 18.83
N GLY A 131 -14.74 4.91 19.87
CA GLY A 131 -13.99 4.37 21.00
C GLY A 131 -14.67 3.17 21.68
N TRP A 132 -15.99 3.21 21.86
CA TRP A 132 -16.78 2.11 22.44
C TRP A 132 -16.68 0.78 21.69
N THR A 133 -16.37 0.83 20.40
CA THR A 133 -16.26 -0.36 19.54
C THR A 133 -14.83 -0.69 19.16
N LEU A 134 -13.86 0.15 19.54
CA LEU A 134 -12.48 0.07 19.08
C LEU A 134 -11.84 -1.26 19.45
N GLU A 135 -11.92 -1.66 20.72
CA GLU A 135 -11.38 -2.94 21.19
C GLU A 135 -12.06 -4.13 20.50
N LYS A 136 -13.39 -4.09 20.31
CA LYS A 136 -14.13 -5.15 19.60
C LYS A 136 -13.67 -5.26 18.14
N ARG A 137 -13.43 -4.14 17.47
CA ARG A 137 -12.90 -4.10 16.10
C ARG A 137 -11.46 -4.64 16.05
N ALA A 138 -10.61 -4.24 16.98
CA ALA A 138 -9.24 -4.72 17.10
C ALA A 138 -9.20 -6.25 17.25
N LYS A 139 -9.99 -6.81 18.18
CA LYS A 139 -10.13 -8.26 18.38
C LYS A 139 -10.64 -8.98 17.13
N LYS A 140 -11.59 -8.39 16.40
CA LYS A 140 -12.10 -8.96 15.14
C LYS A 140 -11.01 -9.03 14.05
N ILE A 141 -10.21 -7.98 13.91
CA ILE A 141 -9.08 -7.94 12.96
C ILE A 141 -8.01 -8.96 13.36
N LEU A 142 -7.59 -8.96 14.63
CA LEU A 142 -6.64 -9.93 15.17
C LEU A 142 -7.13 -11.38 14.97
N GLY A 143 -8.40 -11.65 15.29
CA GLY A 143 -9.00 -12.97 15.07
C GLY A 143 -8.97 -13.40 13.61
N GLY A 144 -9.25 -12.48 12.68
CA GLY A 144 -9.14 -12.74 11.24
C GLY A 144 -7.71 -13.01 10.75
N LEU A 145 -6.72 -12.46 11.45
CA LEU A 145 -5.29 -12.73 11.20
C LEU A 145 -4.77 -13.97 11.94
N GLY A 146 -5.65 -14.74 12.58
CA GLY A 146 -5.34 -16.04 13.19
C GLY A 146 -5.01 -16.00 14.68
N PHE A 147 -5.15 -14.86 15.36
CA PHE A 147 -4.96 -14.79 16.81
C PHE A 147 -6.17 -15.33 17.58
N THR A 148 -5.92 -16.02 18.68
CA THR A 148 -6.97 -16.49 19.60
C THR A 148 -7.21 -15.51 20.75
N ASP A 149 -8.39 -15.57 21.36
CA ASP A 149 -8.75 -14.69 22.49
C ASP A 149 -7.75 -14.72 23.65
N LYS A 150 -7.13 -15.88 23.89
CA LYS A 150 -6.12 -16.07 24.95
C LYS A 150 -4.83 -15.31 24.65
N GLN A 151 -4.46 -15.18 23.37
CA GLN A 151 -3.23 -14.53 22.96
C GLN A 151 -3.32 -13.01 23.06
N PHE A 152 -4.52 -12.42 23.06
CA PHE A 152 -4.66 -10.96 23.10
C PHE A 152 -3.99 -10.30 24.30
N ILE A 153 -3.90 -11.01 25.43
CA ILE A 153 -3.27 -10.55 26.66
C ILE A 153 -1.81 -11.01 26.82
N GLU A 154 -1.29 -11.79 25.88
CA GLU A 154 0.11 -12.23 25.92
C GLU A 154 1.05 -11.07 25.49
N PRO A 155 2.24 -10.96 26.10
CA PRO A 155 3.23 -9.98 25.67
C PRO A 155 3.70 -10.23 24.23
N MET A 156 3.88 -9.17 23.46
CA MET A 156 4.32 -9.25 22.06
C MET A 156 5.72 -9.87 21.91
N ASP A 157 6.58 -9.75 22.92
CA ASP A 157 7.92 -10.33 22.95
C ASP A 157 7.93 -11.86 22.80
N VAL A 158 6.87 -12.55 23.21
CA VAL A 158 6.74 -14.01 23.08
C VAL A 158 6.51 -14.45 21.63
N LEU A 159 6.03 -13.53 20.78
CA LEU A 159 5.70 -13.83 19.38
C LEU A 159 6.95 -13.92 18.51
N SER A 160 6.90 -14.83 17.52
CA SER A 160 7.87 -14.82 16.41
C SER A 160 7.72 -13.56 15.55
N GLY A 161 8.74 -13.19 14.78
CA GLY A 161 8.70 -12.02 13.89
C GLY A 161 7.52 -12.00 12.91
N GLY A 162 7.11 -13.16 12.37
CA GLY A 162 5.95 -13.24 11.47
C GLY A 162 4.62 -12.93 12.19
N TRP A 163 4.46 -13.38 13.43
CA TRP A 163 3.30 -13.04 14.26
C TRP A 163 3.31 -11.55 14.65
N ARG A 164 4.48 -10.98 14.97
CA ARG A 164 4.62 -9.54 15.24
C ARG A 164 4.23 -8.68 14.02
N MET A 165 4.58 -9.14 12.83
CA MET A 165 4.14 -8.51 11.58
C MET A 165 2.62 -8.54 11.41
N ARG A 166 1.94 -9.62 11.83
CA ARG A 166 0.46 -9.67 11.84
C ARG A 166 -0.13 -8.66 12.82
N VAL A 167 0.50 -8.42 13.98
CA VAL A 167 0.09 -7.36 14.91
C VAL A 167 0.23 -5.99 14.26
N ALA A 168 1.37 -5.70 13.63
CA ALA A 168 1.57 -4.43 12.92
C ALA A 168 0.55 -4.21 11.79
N LEU A 169 0.26 -5.27 11.01
CA LEU A 169 -0.81 -5.24 10.02
C LEU A 169 -2.17 -4.93 10.68
N ALA A 170 -2.50 -5.59 11.80
CA ALA A 170 -3.74 -5.32 12.53
C ALA A 170 -3.86 -3.85 12.97
N THR A 171 -2.77 -3.28 13.50
CA THR A 171 -2.69 -1.87 13.90
C THR A 171 -2.99 -0.94 12.73
N ILE A 172 -2.36 -1.16 11.58
CA ILE A 172 -2.55 -0.32 10.39
C ILE A 172 -3.96 -0.50 9.79
N LEU A 173 -4.48 -1.72 9.73
CA LEU A 173 -5.84 -1.97 9.23
C LEU A 173 -6.89 -1.34 10.15
N LEU A 174 -6.65 -1.34 11.46
CA LEU A 174 -7.54 -0.69 12.41
C LEU A 174 -7.59 0.81 12.16
N GLN A 175 -6.46 1.45 11.80
CA GLN A 175 -6.35 2.90 11.55
C GLN A 175 -7.19 3.43 10.36
N GLU A 176 -7.62 2.56 9.45
CA GLU A 176 -8.38 2.95 8.24
C GLU A 176 -7.76 4.15 7.48
N PRO A 177 -6.47 4.14 7.13
CA PRO A 177 -5.82 5.25 6.45
C PRO A 177 -6.43 5.54 5.07
N ASP A 178 -6.36 6.79 4.62
CA ASP A 178 -6.79 7.22 3.28
C ASP A 178 -6.07 6.42 2.17
N ILE A 179 -4.79 6.12 2.39
CA ILE A 179 -3.98 5.28 1.52
C ILE A 179 -3.16 4.26 2.32
N LEU A 180 -3.24 3.00 1.88
CA LEU A 180 -2.55 1.86 2.47
C LEU A 180 -1.40 1.40 1.57
N PHE A 181 -0.20 1.25 2.14
CA PHE A 181 0.97 0.67 1.48
C PHE A 181 1.32 -0.67 2.11
N LEU A 182 1.42 -1.72 1.31
CA LEU A 182 1.73 -3.07 1.79
C LEU A 182 2.89 -3.65 0.96
N ASP A 183 4.03 -3.96 1.59
CA ASP A 183 5.13 -4.65 0.93
C ASP A 183 5.13 -6.14 1.31
N GLU A 184 4.72 -7.00 0.37
CA GLU A 184 4.59 -8.45 0.53
C GLU A 184 3.78 -8.90 1.78
N PRO A 185 2.52 -8.46 1.92
CA PRO A 185 1.73 -8.67 3.15
C PRO A 185 1.38 -10.14 3.43
N THR A 186 1.48 -11.04 2.43
CA THR A 186 1.11 -12.45 2.57
C THR A 186 2.24 -13.35 3.06
N ASN A 187 3.51 -12.88 3.04
CA ASN A 187 4.68 -13.71 3.36
C ASN A 187 4.67 -14.35 4.76
N HIS A 188 3.94 -13.76 5.70
CA HIS A 188 3.87 -14.21 7.10
C HIS A 188 2.47 -14.72 7.49
N LEU A 189 1.59 -14.87 6.50
CA LEU A 189 0.21 -15.33 6.69
C LEU A 189 0.10 -16.81 6.32
N ASP A 190 -0.73 -17.52 7.07
CA ASP A 190 -1.22 -18.82 6.65
C ASP A 190 -2.37 -18.65 5.66
N LEU A 191 -2.86 -19.75 5.10
CA LEU A 191 -3.90 -19.72 4.08
C LEU A 191 -5.20 -19.09 4.60
N GLU A 192 -5.61 -19.39 5.83
CA GLU A 192 -6.84 -18.85 6.42
C GLU A 192 -6.77 -17.34 6.61
N ALA A 193 -5.67 -16.85 7.19
CA ALA A 193 -5.43 -15.41 7.36
C ALA A 193 -5.27 -14.70 6.01
N THR A 194 -4.69 -15.35 5.01
CA THR A 194 -4.56 -14.79 3.64
C THR A 194 -5.94 -14.60 3.02
N ILE A 195 -6.79 -15.63 3.03
CA ILE A 195 -8.17 -15.55 2.49
C ILE A 195 -8.98 -14.48 3.24
N TRP A 196 -8.82 -14.40 4.56
CA TRP A 196 -9.48 -13.36 5.34
C TRP A 196 -9.02 -11.96 4.90
N LEU A 197 -7.70 -11.76 4.75
CA LEU A 197 -7.13 -10.48 4.34
C LEU A 197 -7.58 -10.10 2.92
N GLU A 198 -7.66 -11.04 1.99
CA GLU A 198 -8.22 -10.81 0.65
C GLU A 198 -9.63 -10.25 0.72
N SER A 199 -10.50 -10.91 1.49
CA SER A 199 -11.88 -10.49 1.66
C SER A 199 -11.93 -9.09 2.30
N PHE A 200 -11.13 -8.87 3.33
CA PHE A 200 -11.07 -7.58 4.03
C PHE A 200 -10.62 -6.44 3.10
N LEU A 201 -9.56 -6.66 2.32
CA LEU A 201 -9.00 -5.66 1.40
C LEU A 201 -9.87 -5.44 0.15
N SER A 202 -10.65 -6.43 -0.27
CA SER A 202 -11.56 -6.29 -1.41
C SER A 202 -12.63 -5.21 -1.18
N ASP A 203 -13.09 -5.08 0.07
CA ASP A 203 -14.06 -4.09 0.53
C ASP A 203 -13.40 -2.78 1.01
N TRP A 204 -12.07 -2.67 0.91
CA TRP A 204 -11.34 -1.47 1.31
C TRP A 204 -11.76 -0.26 0.48
N LYS A 205 -12.30 0.76 1.17
CA LYS A 205 -12.80 2.01 0.57
C LYS A 205 -11.68 3.01 0.25
N GLY A 206 -10.59 2.95 1.01
CA GLY A 206 -9.41 3.78 0.79
C GLY A 206 -8.67 3.37 -0.49
N SER A 207 -7.59 4.09 -0.79
CA SER A 207 -6.66 3.65 -1.83
C SER A 207 -5.62 2.70 -1.25
N MET A 208 -5.03 1.89 -2.11
CA MET A 208 -4.00 0.94 -1.72
C MET A 208 -2.94 0.85 -2.82
N VAL A 209 -1.68 0.72 -2.41
CA VAL A 209 -0.57 0.31 -3.27
C VAL A 209 0.10 -0.86 -2.59
N MET A 210 0.22 -1.99 -3.27
CA MET A 210 0.80 -3.18 -2.68
C MET A 210 1.78 -3.87 -3.60
N ILE A 211 2.84 -4.43 -3.03
CA ILE A 211 3.75 -5.34 -3.72
C ILE A 211 3.37 -6.75 -3.27
N SER A 212 3.13 -7.64 -4.23
CA SER A 212 2.90 -9.05 -3.93
C SER A 212 3.31 -9.92 -5.10
N HIS A 213 3.88 -11.08 -4.80
CA HIS A 213 4.10 -12.16 -5.76
C HIS A 213 2.90 -13.12 -5.89
N ASP A 214 1.90 -13.01 -5.01
CA ASP A 214 0.71 -13.85 -5.02
C ASP A 214 -0.31 -13.33 -6.04
N ARG A 215 -0.56 -14.15 -7.06
CA ARG A 215 -1.42 -13.80 -8.20
C ARG A 215 -2.89 -13.84 -7.84
N GLU A 216 -3.31 -14.79 -7.01
CA GLU A 216 -4.72 -14.93 -6.61
C GLU A 216 -5.09 -13.79 -5.66
N PHE A 217 -4.18 -13.48 -4.74
CA PHE A 217 -4.30 -12.35 -3.83
C PHE A 217 -4.45 -11.03 -4.59
N LEU A 218 -3.58 -10.77 -5.58
CA LEU A 218 -3.70 -9.58 -6.44
C LEU A 218 -5.02 -9.59 -7.22
N ASP A 219 -5.44 -10.73 -7.76
CA ASP A 219 -6.66 -10.81 -8.58
C ASP A 219 -7.93 -10.43 -7.80
N ARG A 220 -7.96 -10.73 -6.49
CA ARG A 220 -9.10 -10.47 -5.60
C ARG A 220 -9.04 -9.10 -4.92
N SER A 221 -7.85 -8.60 -4.60
CA SER A 221 -7.67 -7.38 -3.79
C SER A 221 -7.51 -6.11 -4.60
N VAL A 222 -6.96 -6.17 -5.82
CA VAL A 222 -6.61 -4.98 -6.62
C VAL A 222 -7.56 -4.74 -7.79
N ASN A 223 -7.64 -3.48 -8.23
CA ASN A 223 -8.42 -3.06 -9.39
C ASN A 223 -7.56 -2.38 -10.48
N HIS A 224 -6.26 -2.21 -10.23
CA HIS A 224 -5.26 -1.77 -11.19
C HIS A 224 -3.95 -2.54 -10.97
N ILE A 225 -3.17 -2.69 -12.04
CA ILE A 225 -1.81 -3.21 -11.96
C ILE A 225 -0.84 -2.16 -12.47
N LEU A 226 0.18 -1.87 -11.67
CA LEU A 226 1.31 -1.03 -12.03
C LEU A 226 2.50 -1.95 -12.31
N GLU A 227 2.86 -2.09 -13.57
CA GLU A 227 3.96 -2.93 -14.02
C GLU A 227 5.23 -2.11 -14.19
N ILE A 228 6.32 -2.54 -13.55
CA ILE A 228 7.67 -2.11 -13.90
C ILE A 228 8.30 -3.15 -14.83
N ASP A 229 8.53 -2.76 -16.09
CA ASP A 229 9.17 -3.61 -17.09
C ASP A 229 10.05 -2.77 -18.02
N LEU A 230 11.24 -3.27 -18.35
CA LEU A 230 12.23 -2.60 -19.21
C LEU A 230 12.45 -1.11 -18.87
N LYS A 231 12.59 -0.80 -17.57
CA LYS A 231 12.81 0.55 -17.02
C LYS A 231 11.67 1.54 -17.30
N ARG A 232 10.49 1.03 -17.64
CA ARG A 232 9.27 1.82 -17.80
C ARG A 232 8.23 1.32 -16.83
N ILE A 233 7.34 2.24 -16.45
CA ILE A 233 6.21 1.91 -15.61
C ILE A 233 4.92 2.07 -16.41
N ASN A 234 4.10 1.02 -16.42
CA ASN A 234 2.85 0.96 -17.16
C ASN A 234 1.69 0.69 -16.20
N LEU A 235 0.64 1.49 -16.30
CA LEU A 235 -0.59 1.31 -15.53
C LEU A 235 -1.64 0.59 -16.37
N TYR A 236 -2.19 -0.48 -15.83
CA TYR A 236 -3.29 -1.26 -16.40
C TYR A 236 -4.51 -1.15 -15.50
N GLN A 237 -5.69 -1.04 -16.11
CA GLN A 237 -6.96 -1.09 -15.40
C GLN A 237 -7.47 -2.54 -15.36
N GLY A 238 -7.92 -2.98 -14.19
CA GLY A 238 -8.37 -4.34 -13.94
C GLY A 238 -7.50 -5.07 -12.92
N ASN A 239 -7.95 -6.26 -12.59
CA ASN A 239 -7.23 -7.19 -11.72
C ASN A 239 -6.04 -7.85 -12.44
N TYR A 240 -5.36 -8.76 -11.76
CA TYR A 240 -4.16 -9.42 -12.28
C TYR A 240 -4.42 -10.18 -13.59
N SER A 241 -5.54 -10.90 -13.68
CA SER A 241 -5.93 -11.67 -14.87
C SER A 241 -6.13 -10.76 -16.09
N ARG A 242 -6.87 -9.66 -15.93
CA ARG A 242 -7.08 -8.67 -17.00
C ARG A 242 -5.78 -7.99 -17.42
N TYR A 243 -4.87 -7.76 -16.48
CA TYR A 243 -3.54 -7.26 -16.78
C TYR A 243 -2.76 -8.22 -17.69
N LEU A 244 -2.78 -9.53 -17.42
CA LEU A 244 -2.08 -10.51 -18.26
C LEU A 244 -2.60 -10.51 -19.71
N GLU A 245 -3.92 -10.44 -19.88
CA GLU A 245 -4.55 -10.32 -21.21
C GLU A 245 -4.11 -9.03 -21.91
N ALA A 246 -4.19 -7.89 -21.23
CA ALA A 246 -3.80 -6.60 -21.77
C ALA A 246 -2.30 -6.55 -22.13
N LYS A 247 -1.44 -7.15 -21.29
CA LYS A 247 0.00 -7.27 -21.54
C LYS A 247 0.30 -8.12 -22.77
N ALA A 248 -0.38 -9.25 -22.92
CA ALA A 248 -0.20 -10.14 -24.08
C ALA A 248 -0.57 -9.42 -25.38
N LEU A 249 -1.73 -8.73 -25.40
CA LEU A 249 -2.17 -7.94 -26.54
C LEU A 249 -1.16 -6.83 -26.90
N ARG A 250 -0.67 -6.10 -25.89
CA ARG A 250 0.34 -5.05 -26.07
C ARG A 250 1.63 -5.61 -26.68
N LEU A 251 2.11 -6.74 -26.17
CA LEU A 251 3.33 -7.39 -26.68
C LEU A 251 3.16 -7.82 -28.13
N GLU A 252 2.01 -8.36 -28.49
CA GLU A 252 1.68 -8.74 -29.87
C GLU A 252 1.68 -7.53 -30.81
N GLN A 253 1.02 -6.43 -30.39
CA GLN A 253 1.00 -5.17 -31.15
C GLN A 253 2.41 -4.62 -31.39
N HIS A 254 3.27 -4.60 -30.36
CA HIS A 254 4.66 -4.19 -30.50
C HIS A 254 5.44 -5.09 -31.46
N ARG A 255 5.25 -6.41 -31.39
CA ARG A 255 5.92 -7.37 -32.28
C ARG A 255 5.51 -7.16 -33.73
N ASN A 256 4.23 -6.92 -33.99
CA ASN A 256 3.72 -6.66 -35.33
C ASN A 256 4.20 -5.30 -35.87
N ALA A 257 4.20 -4.26 -35.04
CA ALA A 257 4.78 -2.96 -35.39
C ALA A 257 6.27 -3.06 -35.74
N TYR A 258 7.05 -3.79 -34.93
CA TYR A 258 8.47 -4.02 -35.19
C TYR A 258 8.71 -4.77 -36.51
N LYS A 259 7.95 -5.83 -36.80
CA LYS A 259 8.02 -6.54 -38.09
C LYS A 259 7.73 -5.62 -39.28
N ASN A 260 6.70 -4.78 -39.17
CA ASN A 260 6.34 -3.82 -40.21
C ASN A 260 7.43 -2.75 -40.40
N GLN A 261 8.04 -2.28 -39.30
CA GLN A 261 9.16 -1.34 -39.35
C GLN A 261 10.39 -1.95 -40.03
N GLN A 262 10.76 -3.18 -39.66
CA GLN A 262 11.87 -3.92 -40.26
C GLN A 262 11.66 -4.15 -41.77
N LYS A 263 10.43 -4.47 -42.18
CA LYS A 263 10.09 -4.60 -43.61
C LYS A 263 10.29 -3.28 -44.35
N LYS A 264 9.80 -2.16 -43.78
CA LYS A 264 10.01 -0.81 -44.36
C LYS A 264 11.48 -0.44 -44.47
N ILE A 265 12.30 -0.75 -43.45
CA ILE A 265 13.75 -0.50 -43.48
C ILE A 265 14.38 -1.25 -44.66
N LYS A 266 14.13 -2.56 -44.79
CA LYS A 266 14.66 -3.38 -45.89
C LYS A 266 14.22 -2.88 -47.27
N ASP A 267 12.96 -2.51 -47.42
CA ASP A 267 12.44 -1.99 -48.69
C ASP A 267 13.08 -0.63 -49.05
N THR A 268 13.33 0.21 -48.04
CA THR A 268 14.00 1.51 -48.21
C THR A 268 15.49 1.34 -48.54
N GLU A 269 16.20 0.42 -47.87
CA GLU A 269 17.59 0.08 -48.17
C GLU A 269 17.73 -0.42 -49.61
N ARG A 270 16.87 -1.37 -50.03
CA ARG A 270 16.82 -1.86 -51.43
C ARG A 270 16.51 -0.76 -52.45
N PHE A 271 15.75 0.26 -52.05
CA PHE A 271 15.50 1.42 -52.89
C PHE A 271 16.77 2.27 -52.99
N ILE A 272 17.36 2.67 -51.87
CA ILE A 272 18.61 3.46 -51.83
C ILE A 272 19.72 2.80 -52.64
N ASP A 273 19.94 1.50 -52.47
CA ASP A 273 20.97 0.76 -53.21
C ASP A 273 20.74 0.83 -54.72
N ARG A 274 19.49 0.60 -55.18
CA ARG A 274 19.14 0.70 -56.61
C ARG A 274 19.42 2.08 -57.21
N PHE A 275 19.26 3.15 -56.44
CA PHE A 275 19.54 4.52 -56.90
C PHE A 275 21.02 4.90 -56.77
N ARG A 276 21.76 4.35 -55.80
CA ARG A 276 23.21 4.51 -55.69
C ARG A 276 23.94 3.97 -56.93
N TYR A 277 23.56 2.77 -57.39
CA TYR A 277 24.16 2.16 -58.59
C TYR A 277 23.85 2.89 -59.90
N LYS A 278 22.79 3.70 -59.95
CA LYS A 278 22.47 4.50 -61.16
C LYS A 278 23.32 5.77 -61.28
N ASN A 279 23.71 6.38 -60.17
CA ASN A 279 24.52 7.62 -60.18
C ASN A 279 26.03 7.39 -60.34
N THR A 280 26.51 6.14 -60.27
CA THR A 280 27.94 5.80 -60.50
C THR A 280 28.26 5.41 -61.95
N LYS A 281 27.26 5.41 -62.84
CA LYS A 281 27.39 5.06 -64.27
C LYS A 281 27.25 6.25 -65.22
N ALA A 282 27.27 7.48 -64.71
CA ALA A 282 27.36 8.72 -65.48
C ALA A 282 28.70 9.39 -65.17
#